data_AF-A0A7X2SZU8-F1
#
_entry.id   AF-A0A7X2SZU8-F1
#
_cell.length_a   1.000
_cell.length_b   1.000
_cell.length_c   1.000
_cell.angle_alpha   90.00
_cell.angle_beta   90.00
_cell.angle_gamma   90.00
#
_symmetry.space_group_name_H-M   'P 1'
#
loop_
_entity.id
_entity.type
_entity.pdbx_description
1 polymer ?
#
loop_
_entity_poly.entity_id
_entity_poly.type
_entity_poly.pdbx_seq_one_letter_code
_entity_poly.pdbx_strand_id
1 'polypeptide(L)'
;MAIIKRISSKAKVDKIIQYLINEEKTEENLVTAKNCNADNVVMEFEVTKEIYNKNNGVMYHHVIQSFAPGDSITPKKAHSLGVELSISEFKDYEVFIVTHKDKAHIHNHLVINSVSFVNGIKYNATNKSLWDLKRKSNEICLREGLTVLDLEKRADKRITDAEKNILDRGDMSWKEKIRTCIDLSRSKSITEDEFITVLNDEYNIDTVVTENNITYKDNDSGNIVRGKRLGKAYEDLMADA
;
A
#
# COMPACT_ATOMS: atom_id res chain seq x y z
N MET A 1 9.64 -8.64 2.31
CA MET A 1 10.15 -7.58 1.42
C MET A 1 9.83 -6.23 2.03
N ALA A 2 10.72 -5.25 1.87
CA ALA A 2 10.39 -3.87 2.20
C ALA A 2 9.23 -3.38 1.31
N ILE A 3 8.30 -2.60 1.86
CA ILE A 3 7.10 -2.16 1.12
C ILE A 3 6.86 -0.68 1.38
N ILE A 4 6.64 0.08 0.32
CA ILE A 4 6.11 1.44 0.37
C ILE A 4 4.62 1.43 0.04
N LYS A 5 3.80 1.95 0.97
CA LYS A 5 2.40 2.31 0.74
C LYS A 5 2.23 3.82 0.87
N ARG A 6 1.32 4.41 0.10
CA ARG A 6 0.94 5.83 0.21
C ARG A 6 -0.57 5.96 0.24
N ILE A 7 -1.08 6.74 1.19
CA ILE A 7 -2.49 7.07 1.36
C ILE A 7 -2.63 8.59 1.30
N SER A 8 -3.61 9.09 0.55
CA SER A 8 -3.97 10.51 0.55
C SER A 8 -5.22 10.69 1.40
N SER A 9 -5.24 11.66 2.29
CA SER A 9 -6.36 11.84 3.23
C SER A 9 -6.88 13.27 3.23
N LYS A 10 -8.22 13.39 3.31
CA LYS A 10 -8.91 14.66 3.57
C LYS A 10 -9.24 14.86 5.06
N ALA A 11 -8.92 13.86 5.89
CA ALA A 11 -9.14 13.96 7.33
C ALA A 11 -8.23 15.04 7.94
N LYS A 12 -8.58 15.47 9.15
CA LYS A 12 -7.74 16.37 9.92
C LYS A 12 -6.41 15.69 10.31
N VAL A 13 -5.35 16.51 10.39
CA VAL A 13 -3.97 16.06 10.63
C VAL A 13 -3.78 15.60 12.08
N ASP A 14 -4.47 16.24 13.03
CA ASP A 14 -4.53 15.86 14.44
C ASP A 14 -4.85 14.37 14.65
N LYS A 15 -5.87 13.84 13.96
CA LYS A 15 -6.36 12.47 14.11
C LYS A 15 -5.30 11.44 13.76
N ILE A 16 -4.56 11.66 12.67
CA ILE A 16 -3.52 10.72 12.26
C ILE A 16 -2.32 10.79 13.20
N ILE A 17 -1.91 11.99 13.63
CA ILE A 17 -0.76 12.12 14.54
C ILE A 17 -1.07 11.49 15.90
N GLN A 18 -2.24 11.76 16.49
CA GLN A 18 -2.65 11.14 17.76
C GLN A 18 -2.70 9.60 17.65
N TYR A 19 -3.20 9.08 16.54
CA TYR A 19 -3.23 7.63 16.29
C TYR A 19 -1.81 7.02 16.21
N LEU A 20 -0.85 7.80 15.73
CA LEU A 20 0.52 7.38 15.46
C LEU A 20 1.46 7.49 16.67
N ILE A 21 1.24 8.45 17.56
CA ILE A 21 2.10 8.69 18.74
C ILE A 21 1.78 7.75 19.92
N ASN A 22 0.72 6.94 19.84
CA ASN A 22 0.36 6.01 20.91
C ASN A 22 1.57 5.22 21.46
N GLU A 23 1.83 5.36 22.76
CA GLU A 23 3.00 4.83 23.48
C GLU A 23 3.15 3.31 23.39
N GLU A 24 2.06 2.57 23.15
CA GLU A 24 2.13 1.13 22.91
C GLU A 24 2.89 0.78 21.62
N LYS A 25 2.96 1.72 20.67
CA LYS A 25 3.50 1.50 19.32
C LYS A 25 4.88 2.08 19.09
N THR A 26 5.26 3.11 19.83
CA THR A 26 6.47 3.91 19.62
C THR A 26 7.09 4.36 20.95
N GLU A 27 8.32 4.84 20.88
CA GLU A 27 8.99 5.55 21.98
C GLU A 27 9.25 7.00 21.54
N GLU A 28 9.45 7.92 22.48
CA GLU A 28 9.70 9.35 22.16
C GLU A 28 10.88 9.53 21.20
N ASN A 29 11.98 8.78 21.38
CA ASN A 29 13.16 8.85 20.52
C ASN A 29 12.98 8.22 19.12
N LEU A 30 11.76 7.79 18.79
CA LEU A 30 11.35 7.30 17.48
C LEU A 30 10.30 8.22 16.84
N VAL A 31 10.17 9.45 17.34
CA VAL A 31 9.32 10.52 16.80
C VAL A 31 10.20 11.69 16.42
N THR A 32 10.15 12.10 15.16
CA THR A 32 10.85 13.30 14.68
C THR A 32 10.00 14.02 13.63
N ALA A 33 10.44 15.21 13.25
CA ALA A 33 9.84 15.95 12.16
C ALA A 33 10.92 16.59 11.27
N LYS A 34 10.57 16.81 10.02
CA LYS A 34 11.38 17.51 9.02
C LYS A 34 10.66 18.79 8.63
N ASN A 35 11.40 19.90 8.61
CA ASN A 35 10.93 21.26 8.31
C ASN A 35 9.78 21.78 9.19
N CYS A 36 9.54 21.15 10.33
CA CYS A 36 8.63 21.60 11.37
C CYS A 36 9.09 21.01 12.72
N ASN A 37 8.51 21.47 13.81
CA ASN A 37 8.70 20.88 15.13
C ASN A 37 7.72 19.71 15.34
N ALA A 38 8.22 18.57 15.80
CA ALA A 38 7.41 17.39 16.08
C ALA A 38 6.31 17.65 17.11
N ASP A 39 6.56 18.52 18.09
CA ASP A 39 5.60 18.87 19.15
C ASP A 39 4.46 19.76 18.65
N ASN A 40 4.71 20.55 17.60
CA ASN A 40 3.76 21.54 17.06
C ASN A 40 3.30 21.21 15.64
N VAL A 41 3.55 19.99 15.16
CA VAL A 41 3.41 19.64 13.74
C VAL A 41 2.00 19.85 13.19
N VAL A 42 0.95 19.67 14.01
CA VAL A 42 -0.44 19.93 13.60
C VAL A 42 -0.62 21.40 13.26
N MET A 43 -0.17 22.28 14.16
CA MET A 43 -0.28 23.73 14.02
C MET A 43 0.53 24.21 12.82
N GLU A 44 1.79 23.79 12.70
CA GLU A 44 2.65 24.22 11.59
C GLU A 44 2.08 23.78 10.23
N PHE A 45 1.55 22.55 10.14
CA PHE A 45 0.89 22.07 8.93
C PHE A 45 -0.32 22.92 8.56
N GLU A 46 -1.12 23.33 9.54
CA GLU A 46 -2.31 24.16 9.34
C GLU A 46 -1.93 25.59 8.93
N VAL A 47 -0.98 26.22 9.63
CA VAL A 47 -0.46 27.56 9.31
C VAL A 47 0.07 27.61 7.87
N THR A 48 0.87 26.63 7.43
CA THR A 48 1.33 26.55 6.04
C THR A 48 0.17 26.52 5.04
N LYS A 49 -0.92 25.79 5.33
CA LYS A 49 -2.08 25.76 4.44
C LYS A 49 -2.85 27.08 4.46
N GLU A 50 -2.94 27.75 5.59
CA GLU A 50 -3.61 29.04 5.72
C GLU A 50 -2.89 30.13 4.93
N ILE A 51 -1.56 30.22 5.05
CA ILE A 51 -0.72 31.17 4.29
C ILE A 51 -0.99 31.08 2.79
N TYR A 52 -1.16 29.86 2.27
CA TYR A 52 -1.41 29.63 0.84
C TYR A 52 -2.90 29.45 0.48
N ASN A 53 -3.83 29.66 1.41
CA ASN A 53 -5.28 29.50 1.24
C ASN A 53 -5.69 28.10 0.72
N LYS A 54 -5.11 27.03 1.27
CA LYS A 54 -5.29 25.62 0.83
C LYS A 54 -5.89 24.71 1.90
N ASN A 55 -6.88 25.21 2.64
CA ASN A 55 -7.55 24.54 3.76
C ASN A 55 -8.60 23.48 3.35
N ASN A 56 -8.58 23.01 2.10
CA ASN A 56 -9.56 22.07 1.57
C ASN A 56 -8.91 20.93 0.76
N GLY A 57 -9.69 19.89 0.48
CA GLY A 57 -9.23 18.74 -0.30
C GLY A 57 -8.32 17.81 0.52
N VAL A 58 -7.25 17.31 -0.11
CA VAL A 58 -6.27 16.47 0.59
C VAL A 58 -5.47 17.34 1.57
N MET A 59 -5.45 16.93 2.83
CA MET A 59 -4.81 17.65 3.95
C MET A 59 -3.43 17.10 4.26
N TYR A 60 -3.21 15.80 4.04
CA TYR A 60 -1.91 15.16 4.19
C TYR A 60 -1.79 13.92 3.30
N HIS A 61 -0.54 13.53 3.05
CA HIS A 61 -0.20 12.22 2.52
C HIS A 61 0.47 11.40 3.61
N HIS A 62 0.12 10.12 3.71
CA HIS A 62 0.70 9.20 4.66
C HIS A 62 1.44 8.10 3.91
N VAL A 63 2.76 8.09 4.06
CA VAL A 63 3.64 7.06 3.53
C VAL A 63 4.00 6.08 4.65
N ILE A 64 3.86 4.79 4.37
CA ILE A 64 4.31 3.72 5.25
C ILE A 64 5.48 3.02 4.57
N GLN A 65 6.62 2.98 5.25
CA GLN A 65 7.81 2.23 4.84
C GLN A 65 7.98 1.04 5.79
N SER A 66 7.63 -0.15 5.32
CA SER A 66 7.78 -1.40 6.07
C SER A 66 9.09 -2.08 5.70
N PHE A 67 9.76 -2.68 6.68
CA PHE A 67 10.94 -3.53 6.49
C PHE A 67 10.53 -5.01 6.56
N ALA A 68 11.32 -5.93 5.97
CA ALA A 68 10.94 -7.34 6.01
C ALA A 68 11.11 -7.91 7.44
N PRO A 69 10.23 -8.83 7.89
CA PRO A 69 10.36 -9.44 9.23
C PRO A 69 11.71 -10.13 9.49
N GLY A 70 12.38 -10.61 8.43
CA GLY A 70 13.70 -11.24 8.53
C GLY A 70 14.88 -10.28 8.43
N ASP A 71 14.64 -8.98 8.19
CA ASP A 71 15.70 -7.98 8.16
C ASP A 71 16.23 -7.73 9.57
N SER A 72 17.55 -7.81 9.74
CA SER A 72 18.21 -7.45 11.00
C SER A 72 18.34 -5.93 11.14
N ILE A 73 17.21 -5.24 11.37
CA ILE A 73 17.14 -3.79 11.52
C ILE A 73 16.63 -3.40 12.91
N THR A 74 17.27 -2.41 13.55
CA THR A 74 16.79 -1.86 14.83
C THR A 74 15.77 -0.75 14.58
N PRO A 75 14.85 -0.45 15.52
CA PRO A 75 13.91 0.66 15.38
C PRO A 75 14.58 2.01 15.14
N LYS A 76 15.71 2.28 15.82
CA LYS A 76 16.49 3.50 15.63
C LYS A 76 17.07 3.60 14.21
N LYS A 77 17.59 2.48 13.68
CA LYS A 77 18.10 2.45 12.31
C LYS A 77 16.96 2.64 11.31
N ALA A 78 15.87 1.90 11.47
CA ALA A 78 14.66 2.08 10.66
C ALA A 78 14.20 3.54 10.63
N HIS A 79 14.11 4.18 11.80
CA HIS A 79 13.75 5.59 11.93
C HIS A 79 14.68 6.49 11.11
N SER A 80 16.00 6.34 11.26
CA SER A 80 16.98 7.13 10.51
C SER A 80 16.85 6.97 8.98
N LEU A 81 16.50 5.77 8.51
CA LEU A 81 16.25 5.52 7.08
C LEU A 81 14.94 6.18 6.61
N GLY A 82 13.92 6.25 7.48
CA GLY A 82 12.69 7.00 7.21
C GLY A 82 12.94 8.50 7.12
N VAL A 83 13.79 9.04 8.01
CA VAL A 83 14.25 10.43 7.95
C VAL A 83 15.00 10.70 6.64
N GLU A 84 15.94 9.84 6.27
CA GLU A 84 16.67 9.95 5.00
C GLU A 84 15.74 9.96 3.78
N LEU A 85 14.78 9.02 3.74
CA LEU A 85 13.77 8.97 2.68
C LEU A 85 12.98 10.29 2.60
N SER A 86 12.63 10.88 3.77
CA SER A 86 11.91 12.15 3.81
C SER A 86 12.72 13.34 3.29
N ILE A 87 14.03 13.35 3.54
CA ILE A 87 14.97 14.37 3.06
C ILE A 87 15.07 14.30 1.54
N SER A 88 15.18 13.10 0.98
CA SER A 88 15.26 12.87 -0.47
C SER A 88 13.98 13.28 -1.19
N GLU A 89 12.81 12.80 -0.74
CA GLU A 89 11.60 12.81 -1.55
C GLU A 89 10.64 13.97 -1.25
N PHE A 90 10.79 14.61 -0.09
CA PHE A 90 9.84 15.62 0.41
C PHE A 90 10.54 16.93 0.79
N LYS A 91 11.57 17.35 0.06
CA LYS A 91 12.43 18.51 0.37
C LYS A 91 11.65 19.76 0.80
N ASP A 92 10.64 20.15 0.04
CA ASP A 92 9.88 21.40 0.23
C ASP A 92 8.57 21.22 1.01
N TYR A 93 8.43 20.09 1.72
CA TYR A 93 7.28 19.80 2.56
C TYR A 93 7.70 19.57 4.01
N GLU A 94 6.80 19.90 4.91
CA GLU A 94 6.88 19.48 6.31
C GLU A 94 6.48 18.00 6.41
N VAL A 95 7.21 17.23 7.21
CA VAL A 95 6.98 15.79 7.38
C VAL A 95 7.09 15.40 8.84
N PHE A 96 6.04 14.78 9.38
CA PHE A 96 6.10 14.10 10.67
C PHE A 96 6.51 12.63 10.46
N ILE A 97 7.40 12.11 11.31
CA ILE A 97 7.99 10.78 11.14
C ILE A 97 7.90 10.04 12.46
N VAL A 98 7.30 8.85 12.44
CA VAL A 98 7.29 7.95 13.60
C VAL A 98 7.62 6.52 13.19
N THR A 99 8.31 5.79 14.05
CA THR A 99 8.62 4.37 13.81
C THR A 99 7.83 3.49 14.77
N HIS A 100 7.09 2.53 14.21
CA HIS A 100 6.32 1.56 14.98
C HIS A 100 7.05 0.22 15.08
N LYS A 101 6.93 -0.40 16.26
CA LYS A 101 7.52 -1.71 16.62
C LYS A 101 6.48 -2.72 17.14
N ASP A 102 5.20 -2.37 17.09
CA ASP A 102 4.05 -3.11 17.65
C ASP A 102 3.65 -4.36 16.84
N LYS A 103 4.15 -4.48 15.61
CA LYS A 103 3.82 -5.59 14.70
C LYS A 103 4.98 -6.55 14.56
N ALA A 104 4.74 -7.66 13.87
CA ALA A 104 5.76 -8.63 13.47
C ALA A 104 6.92 -8.03 12.65
N HIS A 105 6.84 -6.76 12.23
CA HIS A 105 7.92 -6.05 11.55
C HIS A 105 7.92 -4.56 11.90
N ILE A 106 9.12 -3.98 11.87
CA ILE A 106 9.34 -2.55 12.06
C ILE A 106 8.87 -1.80 10.82
N HIS A 107 8.25 -0.64 11.02
CA HIS A 107 7.81 0.21 9.93
C HIS A 107 7.81 1.69 10.32
N ASN A 108 8.13 2.55 9.36
CA ASN A 108 8.05 4.01 9.52
C ASN A 108 6.73 4.52 8.96
N HIS A 109 6.17 5.53 9.62
CA HIS A 109 5.08 6.35 9.15
C HIS A 109 5.62 7.75 8.89
N LEU A 110 5.47 8.23 7.66
CA LEU A 110 5.79 9.59 7.25
C LEU A 110 4.46 10.28 6.91
N VAL A 111 4.08 11.30 7.67
CA VAL A 111 2.90 12.14 7.38
C VAL A 111 3.40 13.44 6.78
N ILE A 112 3.15 13.63 5.49
CA ILE A 112 3.64 14.76 4.68
C ILE A 112 2.52 15.79 4.56
N ASN A 113 2.83 17.07 4.79
CA ASN A 113 1.88 18.15 4.53
C ASN A 113 1.48 18.12 3.05
N SER A 114 0.19 18.28 2.73
CA SER A 114 -0.24 18.30 1.34
C SER A 114 0.22 19.55 0.58
N VAL A 115 0.67 20.59 1.27
CA VAL A 115 1.07 21.89 0.72
C VAL A 115 2.54 22.14 1.02
N SER A 116 3.30 22.59 0.02
CA SER A 116 4.70 22.99 0.21
C SER A 116 4.79 24.31 0.97
N PHE A 117 5.64 24.37 2.00
CA PHE A 117 5.90 25.60 2.75
C PHE A 117 6.75 26.62 1.96
N VAL A 118 7.32 26.22 0.81
CA VAL A 118 8.17 27.08 -0.03
C VAL A 118 7.35 27.86 -1.04
N ASN A 119 6.45 27.19 -1.76
CA ASN A 119 5.73 27.77 -2.90
C ASN A 119 4.22 27.53 -2.86
N GLY A 120 3.72 26.88 -1.81
CA GLY A 120 2.31 26.55 -1.67
C GLY A 120 1.80 25.48 -2.61
N ILE A 121 2.61 24.90 -3.51
CA ILE A 121 2.15 23.88 -4.45
C ILE A 121 1.76 22.61 -3.69
N LYS A 122 0.67 21.96 -4.13
CA LYS A 122 0.23 20.71 -3.50
C LYS A 122 1.10 19.54 -3.96
N TYR A 123 1.39 18.61 -3.05
CA TYR A 123 2.13 17.40 -3.39
C TYR A 123 1.41 16.60 -4.48
N ASN A 124 2.10 16.38 -5.60
CA ASN A 124 1.53 15.70 -6.76
C ASN A 124 1.63 14.18 -6.62
N ALA A 125 0.69 13.59 -5.88
CA ALA A 125 0.62 12.16 -5.56
C ALA A 125 0.20 11.28 -6.76
N THR A 126 1.05 11.21 -7.79
CA THR A 126 0.88 10.37 -8.99
C THR A 126 1.35 8.91 -8.78
N ASN A 127 1.04 8.01 -9.73
CA ASN A 127 1.65 6.69 -9.75
C ASN A 127 3.17 6.77 -9.93
N LYS A 128 3.66 7.69 -10.76
CA LYS A 128 5.10 7.92 -10.97
C LYS A 128 5.82 8.23 -9.66
N SER A 129 5.34 9.20 -8.88
CA SER A 129 5.93 9.55 -7.58
C SER A 129 5.89 8.41 -6.56
N LEU A 130 4.87 7.54 -6.61
CA LEU A 130 4.86 6.33 -5.76
C LEU A 130 5.95 5.33 -6.17
N TRP A 131 6.19 5.17 -7.47
CA TRP A 131 7.28 4.33 -7.98
C TRP A 131 8.65 4.93 -7.69
N ASP A 132 8.78 6.26 -7.74
CA ASP A 132 10.00 6.97 -7.36
C ASP A 132 10.31 6.73 -5.87
N LEU A 133 9.32 6.87 -4.97
CA LEU A 133 9.44 6.50 -3.55
C LEU A 133 9.87 5.05 -3.33
N LYS A 134 9.28 4.11 -4.09
CA LYS A 134 9.65 2.68 -4.02
C LYS A 134 11.10 2.44 -4.43
N ARG A 135 11.52 3.04 -5.55
CA ARG A 135 12.90 2.96 -6.04
C ARG A 135 13.86 3.54 -5.01
N LYS A 136 13.54 4.70 -4.44
CA LYS A 136 14.39 5.33 -3.43
C LYS A 136 14.49 4.49 -2.15
N SER A 137 13.38 3.95 -1.67
CA SER A 137 13.39 3.04 -0.52
C SER A 137 14.20 1.77 -0.80
N ASN A 138 14.13 1.21 -2.01
CA ASN A 138 14.94 0.06 -2.41
C ASN A 138 16.43 0.39 -2.45
N GLU A 139 16.83 1.55 -2.99
CA GLU A 139 18.23 2.00 -2.97
C GLU A 139 18.75 2.09 -1.53
N ILE A 140 17.97 2.68 -0.63
CA ILE A 140 18.30 2.78 0.80
C ILE A 140 18.42 1.38 1.40
N CYS A 141 17.44 0.51 1.19
CA CYS A 141 17.45 -0.85 1.74
C CYS A 141 18.64 -1.66 1.23
N LEU A 142 18.92 -1.61 -0.08
CA LEU A 142 20.03 -2.32 -0.70
C LEU A 142 21.38 -1.89 -0.12
N ARG A 143 21.59 -0.57 0.07
CA ARG A 143 22.82 -0.03 0.67
C ARG A 143 23.04 -0.54 2.09
N GLU A 144 21.98 -0.76 2.85
CA GLU A 144 22.03 -1.21 4.24
C GLU A 144 21.99 -2.75 4.37
N GLY A 145 22.04 -3.49 3.25
CA GLY A 145 21.97 -4.95 3.25
C GLY A 145 20.60 -5.51 3.64
N LEU A 146 19.53 -4.73 3.46
CA LEU A 146 18.15 -5.08 3.79
C LEU A 146 17.41 -5.64 2.57
N THR A 147 16.33 -6.38 2.83
CA THR A 147 15.50 -6.98 1.79
C THR A 147 14.79 -5.91 0.95
N VAL A 148 15.05 -5.89 -0.36
CA VAL A 148 14.39 -4.98 -1.31
C VAL A 148 13.08 -5.55 -1.87
N LEU A 149 12.23 -4.66 -2.39
CA LEU A 149 11.07 -5.04 -3.19
C LEU A 149 11.53 -5.37 -4.62
N ASP A 150 11.17 -6.53 -5.15
CA ASP A 150 11.26 -6.75 -6.60
C ASP A 150 10.18 -5.89 -7.29
N LEU A 151 10.61 -4.87 -8.03
CA LEU A 151 9.73 -3.92 -8.69
C LEU A 151 9.16 -4.43 -10.02
N GLU A 152 9.77 -5.47 -10.60
CA GLU A 152 9.36 -6.06 -11.87
C GLU A 152 8.43 -7.25 -11.66
N LYS A 153 8.56 -7.95 -10.52
CA LYS A 153 7.74 -9.11 -10.20
C LYS A 153 6.33 -8.72 -9.76
N ARG A 154 5.34 -9.21 -10.52
CA ARG A 154 3.92 -9.21 -10.12
C ARG A 154 3.62 -10.48 -9.34
N ALA A 155 2.80 -10.38 -8.30
CA ALA A 155 2.38 -11.55 -7.53
C ALA A 155 1.41 -12.42 -8.33
N ASP A 156 1.64 -13.74 -8.31
CA ASP A 156 0.77 -14.72 -8.95
C ASP A 156 -0.64 -14.68 -8.38
N LYS A 157 -0.71 -14.52 -7.06
CA LYS A 157 -1.93 -14.22 -6.32
C LYS A 157 -1.83 -12.86 -5.66
N ARG A 158 -2.81 -12.00 -5.93
CA ARG A 158 -2.90 -10.66 -5.33
C ARG A 158 -3.93 -10.67 -4.21
N ILE A 159 -3.46 -10.58 -2.98
CA ILE A 159 -4.31 -10.47 -1.78
C ILE A 159 -4.25 -9.03 -1.25
N THR A 160 -5.41 -8.39 -1.08
CA THR A 160 -5.50 -7.06 -0.47
C THR A 160 -5.46 -7.14 1.06
N ASP A 161 -5.15 -6.04 1.75
CA ASP A 161 -5.15 -6.01 3.22
C ASP A 161 -6.53 -6.37 3.79
N ALA A 162 -7.62 -5.98 3.11
CA ALA A 162 -8.97 -6.37 3.51
C ALA A 162 -9.22 -7.88 3.39
N GLU A 163 -8.74 -8.51 2.30
CA GLU A 163 -8.81 -9.98 2.16
C GLU A 163 -7.96 -10.68 3.22
N LYS A 164 -6.77 -10.15 3.52
CA LYS A 164 -5.91 -10.71 4.57
C LYS A 164 -6.59 -10.67 5.93
N ASN A 165 -7.22 -9.55 6.31
CA ASN A 165 -7.94 -9.45 7.57
C ASN A 165 -9.12 -10.43 7.70
N ILE A 166 -9.78 -10.77 6.57
CA ILE A 166 -10.83 -11.79 6.53
C ILE A 166 -10.21 -13.17 6.76
N LEU A 167 -9.12 -13.49 6.05
CA LEU A 167 -8.39 -14.76 6.21
C LEU A 167 -7.84 -14.95 7.62
N ASP A 168 -7.28 -13.91 8.24
CA ASP A 168 -6.72 -13.96 9.60
C ASP A 168 -7.80 -14.24 10.66
N ARG A 169 -9.09 -14.01 10.35
CA ARG A 169 -10.24 -14.40 11.20
C ARG A 169 -10.71 -15.83 10.96
N GLY A 170 -10.10 -16.54 10.02
CA GLY A 170 -10.52 -17.88 9.59
C GLY A 170 -11.61 -17.87 8.52
N ASP A 171 -11.98 -16.70 8.00
CA ASP A 171 -13.04 -16.56 6.99
C ASP A 171 -12.46 -16.56 5.57
N MET A 172 -13.30 -16.92 4.58
CA MET A 172 -12.95 -16.86 3.16
C MET A 172 -13.50 -15.57 2.52
N SER A 173 -12.63 -14.81 1.85
CA SER A 173 -13.09 -13.65 1.07
C SER A 173 -13.81 -14.09 -0.21
N TRP A 174 -14.77 -13.29 -0.71
CA TRP A 174 -15.47 -13.62 -1.96
C TRP A 174 -14.53 -13.72 -3.17
N LYS A 175 -13.42 -12.97 -3.19
CA LYS A 175 -12.40 -13.10 -4.24
C LYS A 175 -11.64 -14.42 -4.11
N GLU A 176 -11.43 -14.89 -2.89
CA GLU A 176 -10.84 -16.20 -2.64
C GLU A 176 -11.75 -17.31 -3.14
N LYS A 177 -13.07 -17.23 -2.88
CA LYS A 177 -14.06 -18.13 -3.48
C LYS A 177 -13.92 -18.17 -5.01
N ILE A 178 -13.88 -17.01 -5.67
CA ILE A 178 -13.72 -16.95 -7.14
C ILE A 178 -12.39 -17.57 -7.59
N ARG A 179 -11.27 -17.31 -6.89
CA ARG A 179 -9.97 -17.93 -7.21
C ARG A 179 -10.05 -19.46 -7.11
N THR A 180 -10.63 -19.98 -6.03
CA THR A 180 -10.81 -21.42 -5.84
C THR A 180 -11.65 -22.04 -6.95
N CYS A 181 -12.76 -21.40 -7.34
CA CYS A 181 -13.58 -21.87 -8.47
C CYS A 181 -12.78 -21.89 -9.79
N ILE A 182 -12.00 -20.84 -10.07
CA ILE A 182 -11.13 -20.79 -11.26
C ILE A 182 -10.10 -21.94 -11.24
N ASP A 183 -9.41 -22.12 -10.10
CA ASP A 183 -8.36 -23.13 -9.97
C ASP A 183 -8.94 -24.55 -10.10
N LEU A 184 -10.13 -24.80 -9.54
CA LEU A 184 -10.85 -26.06 -9.71
C LEU A 184 -11.34 -26.29 -11.15
N SER A 185 -11.93 -25.28 -11.79
CA SER A 185 -12.37 -25.39 -13.20
C SER A 185 -11.20 -25.71 -14.13
N ARG A 186 -10.03 -25.06 -13.94
CA ARG A 186 -8.83 -25.37 -14.72
C ARG A 186 -8.39 -26.82 -14.57
N SER A 187 -8.45 -27.37 -13.36
CA SER A 187 -8.08 -28.78 -13.13
C SER A 187 -8.98 -29.79 -13.85
N LYS A 188 -10.17 -29.35 -14.31
CA LYS A 188 -11.18 -30.16 -14.98
C LYS A 188 -11.27 -29.90 -16.50
N SER A 189 -10.47 -29.00 -17.03
CA SER A 189 -10.60 -28.51 -18.40
C SER A 189 -9.27 -28.54 -19.13
N ILE A 190 -9.30 -28.85 -20.42
CA ILE A 190 -8.12 -28.87 -21.30
C ILE A 190 -8.16 -27.65 -22.23
N THR A 191 -9.36 -27.21 -22.63
CA THR A 191 -9.56 -26.08 -23.55
C THR A 191 -10.22 -24.88 -22.88
N GLU A 192 -10.03 -23.68 -23.45
CA GLU A 192 -10.61 -22.44 -22.93
C GLU A 192 -12.14 -22.51 -22.86
N ASP A 193 -12.77 -23.06 -23.89
CA ASP A 193 -14.22 -23.25 -23.96
C ASP A 193 -14.70 -24.18 -22.84
N GLU A 194 -14.02 -25.32 -22.64
CA GLU A 194 -14.33 -26.24 -21.53
C GLU A 194 -14.22 -25.54 -20.17
N PHE A 195 -13.18 -24.74 -19.96
CA PHE A 195 -13.00 -24.00 -18.71
C PHE A 195 -14.14 -23.01 -18.47
N ILE A 196 -14.53 -22.25 -19.49
CA ILE A 196 -15.62 -21.28 -19.38
C ILE A 196 -16.93 -22.01 -19.08
N THR A 197 -17.20 -23.13 -19.76
CA THR A 197 -18.38 -23.97 -19.51
C THR A 197 -18.39 -24.53 -18.10
N VAL A 198 -17.30 -25.16 -17.63
CA VAL A 198 -17.21 -25.72 -16.28
C VAL A 198 -17.37 -24.63 -15.22
N LEU A 199 -16.74 -23.47 -15.41
CA LEU A 199 -16.82 -22.35 -14.47
C LEU A 199 -18.25 -21.78 -14.37
N ASN A 200 -18.98 -21.74 -15.49
CA ASN A 200 -20.37 -21.32 -15.52
C ASN A 200 -21.30 -22.37 -14.90
N ASP A 201 -21.24 -23.61 -15.38
CA ASP A 201 -22.20 -24.66 -15.03
C ASP A 201 -22.06 -25.12 -13.56
N GLU A 202 -20.83 -25.23 -13.04
CA GLU A 202 -20.60 -25.72 -11.68
C GLU A 202 -20.63 -24.62 -10.62
N TYR A 203 -20.24 -23.39 -10.96
CA TYR A 203 -20.02 -22.32 -9.98
C TYR A 203 -20.82 -21.04 -10.25
N ASN A 204 -21.64 -20.99 -11.29
CA ASN A 204 -22.45 -19.84 -11.69
C ASN A 204 -21.61 -18.56 -11.88
N ILE A 205 -20.41 -18.72 -12.45
CA ILE A 205 -19.48 -17.62 -12.72
C ILE A 205 -19.38 -17.39 -14.24
N ASP A 206 -19.80 -16.21 -14.70
CA ASP A 206 -19.63 -15.79 -16.10
C ASP A 206 -18.18 -15.33 -16.33
N THR A 207 -17.63 -15.69 -17.49
CA THR A 207 -16.30 -15.25 -17.94
C THR A 207 -16.42 -14.40 -19.20
N VAL A 208 -15.85 -13.20 -19.17
CA VAL A 208 -15.78 -12.28 -20.32
C VAL A 208 -14.31 -12.02 -20.66
N VAL A 209 -13.92 -12.43 -21.86
CA VAL A 209 -12.58 -12.26 -22.40
C VAL A 209 -12.56 -11.09 -23.40
N THR A 210 -11.60 -10.20 -23.22
CA THR A 210 -11.26 -9.13 -24.17
C THR A 210 -9.77 -9.20 -24.46
N GLU A 211 -9.32 -8.55 -25.54
CA GLU A 211 -7.90 -8.53 -25.96
C GLU A 211 -6.91 -8.24 -24.81
N ASN A 212 -7.32 -7.45 -23.82
CA ASN A 212 -6.43 -6.98 -22.74
C ASN A 212 -6.84 -7.43 -21.33
N ASN A 213 -7.99 -8.08 -21.15
CA ASN A 213 -8.50 -8.42 -19.82
C ASN A 213 -9.48 -9.61 -19.84
N ILE A 214 -9.40 -10.43 -18.80
CA ILE A 214 -10.45 -11.38 -18.41
C ILE A 214 -11.24 -10.81 -17.23
N THR A 215 -12.56 -10.96 -17.25
CA THR A 215 -13.47 -10.57 -16.16
C THR A 215 -14.33 -11.74 -15.74
N TYR A 216 -14.40 -11.97 -14.42
CA TYR A 216 -15.23 -13.00 -13.79
C TYR A 216 -16.37 -12.33 -13.03
N LYS A 217 -17.59 -12.86 -13.19
CA LYS A 217 -18.79 -12.39 -12.49
C LYS A 217 -19.47 -13.55 -11.80
N ASP A 218 -19.48 -13.54 -10.48
CA ASP A 218 -20.28 -14.47 -9.67
C ASP A 218 -21.75 -14.01 -9.71
N ASN A 219 -22.60 -14.79 -10.36
CA ASN A 219 -24.02 -14.46 -10.54
C ASN A 219 -24.83 -14.63 -9.26
N ASP A 220 -24.39 -15.45 -8.30
CA ASP A 220 -25.10 -15.62 -7.03
C ASP A 220 -24.98 -14.36 -6.16
N SER A 221 -23.77 -13.80 -6.10
CA SER A 221 -23.47 -12.64 -5.25
C SER A 221 -23.48 -11.31 -6.01
N GLY A 222 -23.50 -11.34 -7.34
CA GLY A 222 -23.35 -10.17 -8.21
C GLY A 222 -21.92 -9.57 -8.21
N ASN A 223 -20.95 -10.24 -7.57
CA ASN A 223 -19.58 -9.73 -7.48
C ASN A 223 -18.84 -9.87 -8.81
N ILE A 224 -18.15 -8.80 -9.21
CA ILE A 224 -17.39 -8.75 -10.46
C ILE A 224 -15.92 -8.44 -10.18
N VAL A 225 -15.01 -9.18 -10.82
CA VAL A 225 -13.58 -8.97 -10.66
C VAL A 225 -12.82 -9.25 -11.96
N ARG A 226 -11.86 -8.37 -12.29
CA ARG A 226 -10.92 -8.63 -13.39
C ARG A 226 -9.83 -9.58 -12.94
N GLY A 227 -9.38 -10.49 -13.80
CA GLY A 227 -8.29 -11.43 -13.54
C GLY A 227 -7.05 -10.78 -12.92
N LYS A 228 -6.61 -9.65 -13.48
CA LYS A 228 -5.48 -8.86 -12.94
C LYS A 228 -5.64 -8.34 -11.50
N ARG A 229 -6.86 -8.31 -10.97
CA ARG A 229 -7.16 -7.96 -9.57
C ARG A 229 -7.10 -9.18 -8.66
N LEU A 230 -7.16 -10.40 -9.20
CA LEU A 230 -6.97 -11.66 -8.49
C LEU A 230 -5.50 -12.07 -8.45
N GLY A 231 -4.70 -11.71 -9.46
CA GLY A 231 -3.25 -11.95 -9.53
C GLY A 231 -2.79 -12.32 -10.95
N LYS A 232 -1.48 -12.42 -11.17
CA LYS A 232 -0.91 -12.75 -12.50
C LYS A 232 -1.43 -14.09 -13.02
N ALA A 233 -1.60 -15.09 -12.16
CA ALA A 233 -2.08 -16.42 -12.53
C ALA A 233 -3.53 -16.45 -13.05
N TYR A 234 -4.28 -15.35 -12.88
CA TYR A 234 -5.69 -15.25 -13.25
C TYR A 234 -5.92 -14.32 -14.46
N GLU A 235 -4.85 -13.85 -15.10
CA GLU A 235 -4.89 -12.98 -16.30
C GLU A 235 -4.99 -13.73 -17.62
N ASP A 236 -4.78 -15.05 -17.57
CA ASP A 236 -4.92 -15.99 -18.68
C ASP A 236 -6.00 -17.03 -18.30
N LEU A 237 -6.71 -17.61 -19.24
CA LEU A 237 -7.65 -18.71 -18.96
C LEU A 237 -6.90 -19.99 -18.61
N MET A 238 -5.76 -20.23 -19.27
CA MET A 238 -4.96 -21.45 -19.18
C MET A 238 -3.52 -21.16 -18.77
N ALA A 239 -3.33 -20.37 -17.72
CA ALA A 239 -2.00 -20.19 -17.14
C ALA A 239 -1.44 -21.55 -16.70
N ASP A 240 -0.20 -21.87 -17.08
CA ASP A 240 0.52 -23.06 -16.62
C ASP A 240 0.48 -23.12 -15.08
N ALA A 241 -0.01 -24.24 -14.55
CA ALA A 241 -0.13 -24.51 -13.12
C ALA A 241 1.24 -24.70 -12.44
#